data_AF-A0A7S4FBR6-F1
#
_entry.id   AF-A0A7S4FBR6-F1
#
_cell.length_a   1.000
_cell.length_b   1.000
_cell.length_c   1.000
_cell.angle_alpha   90.00
_cell.angle_beta   90.00
_cell.angle_gamma   90.00
#
_symmetry.space_group_name_H-M   'P 1'
#
loop_
_entity.id
_entity.type
_entity.pdbx_description
1 polymer ?
#
loop_
_entity_poly.entity_id
_entity_poly.type
_entity_poly.pdbx_seq_one_letter_code
_entity_poly.pdbx_strand_id
1 'polypeptide(L)'
;SFGTSSVETTSMASHAQLLRRPREGAESLRRETMRQPHAVGDMQYVVPPHLVHNPGSFGVQLVPGSGIMHADRLELALLHAAPLVWRRGNMQVPLDHQSLSLDFKGEVKALLDVLGRVNKQIGVRFDVAASATLVEVLALKPMMLHLVCHGDIDENSLQAATDSEMAQNPDAFFLGFEDNEGALDQLSLERLRRLLNPPDLVRSTQLVFVSACHSQPAAEVFAAA
;
A
#
# COMPACT_ATOMS: atom_id res chain seq x y z
N SER A 1 19.72 -4.40 -68.76
CA SER A 1 19.39 -5.80 -68.44
C SER A 1 18.74 -5.85 -67.08
N PHE A 2 17.51 -6.39 -67.03
CA PHE A 2 16.71 -6.95 -65.91
C PHE A 2 17.00 -6.51 -64.46
N GLY A 3 16.02 -6.18 -63.61
CA GLY A 3 14.59 -6.42 -63.71
C GLY A 3 13.81 -5.77 -62.57
N THR A 4 12.53 -5.57 -62.84
CA THR A 4 11.48 -5.08 -61.95
C THR A 4 10.88 -6.25 -61.16
N SER A 5 10.88 -6.19 -59.82
CA SER A 5 10.05 -7.08 -58.98
C SER A 5 8.76 -6.37 -58.61
N SER A 6 7.65 -6.96 -59.05
CA SER A 6 6.29 -6.55 -58.69
C SER A 6 5.93 -7.14 -57.34
N VAL A 7 5.32 -6.34 -56.47
CA VAL A 7 4.76 -6.77 -55.18
C VAL A 7 3.27 -7.00 -55.38
N GLU A 8 2.84 -8.26 -55.30
CA GLU A 8 1.43 -8.64 -55.26
C GLU A 8 0.88 -8.41 -53.84
N THR A 9 -0.10 -7.51 -53.73
CA THR A 9 -0.92 -7.32 -52.54
C THR A 9 -2.13 -8.24 -52.58
N THR A 10 -2.12 -9.31 -51.77
CA THR A 10 -3.31 -10.16 -51.58
C THR A 10 -4.00 -9.79 -50.27
N SER A 11 -5.12 -9.09 -50.44
CA SER A 11 -6.16 -8.82 -49.45
C SER A 11 -6.89 -10.12 -49.09
N MET A 12 -6.98 -10.44 -47.80
CA MET A 12 -7.88 -11.45 -47.25
C MET A 12 -8.67 -10.84 -46.11
N ALA A 13 -9.87 -10.38 -46.44
CA ALA A 13 -10.92 -10.02 -45.51
C ALA A 13 -11.44 -11.28 -44.81
N SER A 14 -11.37 -11.31 -43.49
CA SER A 14 -11.92 -12.38 -42.67
C SER A 14 -13.20 -11.92 -41.98
N HIS A 15 -14.25 -12.68 -42.27
CA HIS A 15 -15.63 -12.61 -41.81
C HIS A 15 -15.77 -12.46 -40.29
N ALA A 16 -16.37 -11.36 -39.84
CA ALA A 16 -16.96 -11.25 -38.51
C ALA A 16 -18.40 -11.78 -38.55
N GLN A 17 -18.62 -13.01 -38.06
CA GLN A 17 -19.97 -13.54 -37.85
C GLN A 17 -20.49 -13.12 -36.47
N LEU A 18 -21.51 -12.26 -36.49
CA LEU A 18 -22.40 -11.95 -35.37
C LEU A 18 -23.09 -13.22 -34.86
N LEU A 19 -22.87 -13.57 -33.59
CA LEU A 19 -23.79 -14.39 -32.82
C LEU A 19 -24.35 -13.56 -31.67
N ARG A 20 -25.53 -12.98 -31.91
CA ARG A 20 -26.44 -12.47 -30.88
C ARG A 20 -27.10 -13.66 -30.20
N ARG A 21 -27.08 -13.68 -28.86
CA ARG A 21 -27.98 -14.49 -28.02
C ARG A 21 -28.48 -13.68 -26.83
N PRO A 22 -29.64 -14.08 -26.25
CA PRO A 22 -30.67 -13.15 -25.80
C PRO A 22 -30.53 -12.70 -24.34
N ARG A 23 -31.14 -11.53 -24.09
CA ARG A 23 -31.52 -11.01 -22.77
C ARG A 23 -32.76 -11.73 -22.27
N GLU A 24 -32.73 -12.20 -21.02
CA GLU A 24 -33.83 -12.49 -20.07
C GLU A 24 -33.18 -13.29 -18.93
N GLY A 25 -33.35 -13.06 -17.63
CA GLY A 25 -34.16 -12.14 -16.84
C GLY A 25 -33.86 -12.40 -15.35
N ALA A 26 -34.74 -11.91 -14.49
CA ALA A 26 -34.88 -12.17 -13.05
C ALA A 26 -34.10 -11.28 -12.07
N GLU A 27 -34.83 -10.23 -11.67
CA GLU A 27 -34.82 -9.62 -10.35
C GLU A 27 -34.82 -10.69 -9.23
N SER A 28 -34.01 -10.46 -8.20
CA SER A 28 -34.28 -11.00 -6.86
C SER A 28 -33.75 -10.01 -5.81
N LEU A 29 -34.66 -9.14 -5.35
CA LEU A 29 -34.59 -8.51 -4.04
C LEU A 29 -34.35 -9.58 -2.97
N ARG A 30 -33.35 -9.38 -2.09
CA ARG A 30 -33.45 -9.79 -0.68
C ARG A 30 -32.40 -9.12 0.20
N ARG A 31 -32.94 -8.20 1.02
CA ARG A 31 -32.66 -7.90 2.43
C ARG A 31 -31.23 -7.68 2.89
N GLU A 32 -31.01 -6.41 3.23
CA GLU A 32 -30.16 -5.91 4.31
C GLU A 32 -30.02 -6.90 5.49
N THR A 33 -28.78 -7.18 5.85
CA THR A 33 -28.39 -7.27 7.26
C THR A 33 -27.15 -6.39 7.43
N MET A 34 -27.36 -5.21 8.03
CA MET A 34 -26.29 -4.43 8.66
C MET A 34 -25.57 -5.35 9.64
N ARG A 35 -24.36 -5.77 9.29
CA ARG A 35 -23.40 -6.30 10.26
C ARG A 35 -22.50 -5.15 10.68
N GLN A 36 -22.50 -4.90 11.98
CA GLN A 36 -21.57 -3.97 12.63
C GLN A 36 -20.13 -4.34 12.28
N PRO A 37 -19.23 -3.38 12.06
CA PRO A 37 -17.81 -3.67 11.91
C PRO A 37 -17.30 -4.27 13.23
N HIS A 38 -16.74 -5.47 13.13
CA HIS A 38 -15.95 -6.05 14.22
C HIS A 38 -14.71 -5.19 14.40
N ALA A 39 -14.51 -4.67 15.61
CA ALA A 39 -13.28 -4.03 16.01
C ALA A 39 -12.11 -5.01 15.77
N VAL A 40 -11.14 -4.58 14.97
CA VAL A 40 -9.84 -5.24 14.86
C VAL A 40 -9.28 -5.29 16.27
N GLY A 41 -9.00 -6.49 16.77
CA GLY A 41 -8.55 -6.68 18.15
C GLY A 41 -7.27 -5.90 18.41
N ASP A 42 -7.24 -5.18 19.53
CA ASP A 42 -6.02 -4.58 20.07
C ASP A 42 -4.95 -5.66 20.17
N MET A 43 -3.98 -5.62 19.26
CA MET A 43 -2.82 -6.49 19.30
C MET A 43 -1.92 -6.00 20.44
N GLN A 44 -2.23 -6.46 21.66
CA GLN A 44 -1.40 -6.20 22.83
C GLN A 44 -0.06 -6.92 22.65
N TYR A 45 0.97 -6.15 22.28
CA TYR A 45 2.34 -6.64 22.37
C TYR A 45 2.69 -6.85 23.85
N VAL A 46 2.64 -8.10 24.29
CA VAL A 46 3.21 -8.50 25.58
C VAL A 46 4.72 -8.39 25.44
N VAL A 47 5.28 -7.33 26.02
CA VAL A 47 6.73 -7.15 26.15
C VAL A 47 7.27 -8.38 26.91
N PRO A 48 8.25 -9.12 26.38
CA PRO A 48 8.78 -10.31 27.03
C PRO A 48 9.28 -10.01 28.45
N PRO A 49 9.04 -10.90 29.44
CA PRO A 49 9.32 -10.64 30.86
C PRO A 49 10.81 -10.46 31.21
N HIS A 50 11.74 -10.71 30.28
CA HIS A 50 13.16 -10.40 30.46
C HIS A 50 13.52 -8.93 30.20
N LEU A 51 12.55 -8.10 29.81
CA LEU A 51 12.70 -6.64 29.70
C LEU A 51 12.11 -5.89 30.91
N VAL A 52 11.67 -6.60 31.95
CA VAL A 52 11.08 -6.01 33.16
C VAL A 52 11.93 -6.33 34.39
N HIS A 53 13.02 -5.58 34.57
CA HIS A 53 13.49 -5.01 35.84
C HIS A 53 15.00 -4.70 35.81
N ASN A 54 15.31 -3.41 35.67
CA ASN A 54 16.47 -2.77 36.30
C ASN A 54 16.17 -1.26 36.46
N PRO A 55 16.72 -0.57 37.48
CA PRO A 55 16.40 0.82 37.78
C PRO A 55 17.14 1.74 36.80
N GLY A 56 16.50 1.94 35.65
CA GLY A 56 16.94 2.77 34.54
C GLY A 56 15.89 2.58 33.44
N SER A 57 14.71 3.17 33.64
CA SER A 57 13.47 2.85 32.93
C SER A 57 13.58 3.11 31.43
N PHE A 58 13.60 2.02 30.64
CA PHE A 58 13.34 2.03 29.21
C PHE A 58 11.84 1.86 29.00
N GLY A 59 11.17 2.89 28.48
CA GLY A 59 9.80 2.80 28.01
C GLY A 59 9.79 2.94 26.49
N VAL A 60 9.52 1.85 25.77
CA VAL A 60 8.86 2.01 24.46
C VAL A 60 7.43 2.35 24.81
N GLN A 61 7.10 3.63 24.78
CA GLN A 61 5.73 4.06 24.98
C GLN A 61 4.99 3.80 23.67
N LEU A 62 4.47 2.58 23.53
CA LEU A 62 3.32 2.34 22.66
C LEU A 62 2.25 3.29 23.19
N VAL A 63 1.78 4.21 22.38
CA VAL A 63 0.75 5.17 22.77
C VAL A 63 -0.61 4.59 22.39
N PRO A 64 -1.30 3.80 23.24
CA PRO A 64 -2.75 3.76 23.16
C PRO A 64 -3.23 5.14 23.64
N GLY A 65 -4.10 5.76 22.86
CA GLY A 65 -4.48 7.16 23.04
C GLY A 65 -4.74 7.52 24.52
N SER A 66 -4.12 8.64 24.95
CA SER A 66 -4.28 9.33 26.24
C SER A 66 -3.27 8.99 27.33
N GLY A 67 -2.13 9.69 27.33
CA GLY A 67 -1.21 9.75 28.47
C GLY A 67 -0.10 10.79 28.25
N ILE A 68 -0.23 11.95 28.89
CA ILE A 68 0.67 13.11 28.80
C ILE A 68 2.08 12.73 29.29
N MET A 69 3.14 13.01 28.50
CA MET A 69 4.45 13.58 28.88
C MET A 69 5.36 13.65 27.63
N HIS A 70 5.92 14.83 27.36
CA HIS A 70 6.46 15.36 26.08
C HIS A 70 5.42 15.62 24.98
N ALA A 71 5.14 16.91 24.80
CA ALA A 71 4.18 17.43 23.84
C ALA A 71 4.62 17.16 22.38
N ASP A 72 3.76 16.39 21.71
CA ASP A 72 3.12 16.72 20.43
C ASP A 72 3.76 16.31 19.11
N ARG A 73 4.87 15.56 19.08
CA ARG A 73 5.42 15.10 17.80
C ARG A 73 5.71 13.61 17.76
N LEU A 74 4.93 12.91 16.94
CA LEU A 74 5.18 11.52 16.57
C LEU A 74 6.55 11.41 15.88
N GLU A 75 7.49 10.64 16.42
CA GLU A 75 8.80 10.48 15.80
C GLU A 75 8.78 9.49 14.65
N LEU A 76 8.12 8.35 14.81
CA LEU A 76 8.02 7.32 13.79
C LEU A 76 6.58 6.83 13.64
N ALA A 77 6.07 6.89 12.42
CA ALA A 77 4.90 6.13 12.02
C ALA A 77 5.32 4.97 11.13
N LEU A 78 4.86 3.76 11.45
CA LEU A 78 5.04 2.58 10.62
C LEU A 78 3.66 2.10 10.16
N LEU A 79 3.40 2.19 8.86
CA LEU A 79 2.19 1.68 8.24
C LEU A 79 2.48 0.38 7.50
N HIS A 80 1.70 -0.65 7.79
CA HIS A 80 1.85 -1.97 7.17
C HIS A 80 0.56 -2.39 6.46
N ALA A 81 0.65 -2.92 5.24
CA ALA A 81 -0.48 -3.55 4.55
C ALA A 81 -0.13 -4.97 4.10
N ALA A 82 -1.03 -5.91 4.38
CA ALA A 82 -1.00 -7.28 3.88
C ALA A 82 -2.41 -7.69 3.41
N PRO A 83 -2.92 -7.07 2.32
CA PRO A 83 -4.25 -7.38 1.81
C PRO A 83 -4.36 -8.85 1.43
N LEU A 84 -5.50 -9.48 1.75
CA LEU A 84 -5.70 -10.92 1.52
C LEU A 84 -6.36 -11.22 0.18
N VAL A 85 -7.08 -10.25 -0.37
CA VAL A 85 -7.90 -10.42 -1.58
C VAL A 85 -7.76 -9.22 -2.51
N TRP A 86 -7.90 -9.47 -3.81
CA TRP A 86 -8.00 -8.46 -4.84
C TRP A 86 -9.41 -8.49 -5.44
N ARG A 87 -10.09 -7.34 -5.48
CA ARG A 87 -11.36 -7.20 -6.19
C ARG A 87 -11.12 -6.94 -7.68
N ARG A 88 -11.57 -7.87 -8.53
CA ARG A 88 -11.64 -7.70 -9.99
C ARG A 88 -13.11 -7.73 -10.41
N GLY A 89 -13.72 -6.55 -10.58
CA GLY A 89 -15.16 -6.42 -10.80
C GLY A 89 -15.96 -6.95 -9.62
N ASN A 90 -16.85 -7.92 -9.85
CA ASN A 90 -17.67 -8.56 -8.81
C ASN A 90 -16.99 -9.77 -8.14
N MET A 91 -15.73 -10.07 -8.49
CA MET A 91 -15.00 -11.22 -7.97
C MET A 91 -13.94 -10.79 -6.95
N GLN A 92 -13.77 -11.60 -5.91
CA GLN A 92 -12.64 -11.53 -4.99
C GLN A 92 -11.68 -12.67 -5.34
N VAL A 93 -10.44 -12.31 -5.66
CA VAL A 93 -9.37 -13.27 -5.97
C VAL A 93 -8.39 -13.26 -4.80
N PRO A 94 -8.09 -14.42 -4.19
CA PRO A 94 -7.06 -14.49 -3.15
C PRO A 94 -5.72 -14.00 -3.69
N LEU A 95 -5.01 -13.19 -2.91
CA LEU A 95 -3.63 -12.87 -3.18
C LEU A 95 -2.75 -14.02 -2.69
N ASP A 96 -1.79 -14.45 -3.50
CA ASP A 96 -0.90 -15.55 -3.12
C ASP A 96 0.08 -15.10 -2.03
N HIS A 97 -0.21 -15.49 -0.79
CA HIS A 97 0.60 -15.16 0.38
C HIS A 97 2.03 -15.71 0.33
N GLN A 98 2.34 -16.73 -0.48
CA GLN A 98 3.69 -17.30 -0.51
C GLN A 98 4.67 -16.42 -1.30
N SER A 99 4.19 -15.74 -2.33
CA SER A 99 4.96 -14.73 -3.07
C SER A 99 4.87 -13.33 -2.47
N LEU A 100 3.90 -13.11 -1.57
CA LEU A 100 3.55 -11.82 -0.98
C LEU A 100 3.71 -11.77 0.55
N SER A 101 4.42 -12.71 1.20
CA SER A 101 4.61 -12.62 2.65
C SER A 101 5.60 -11.50 2.99
N LEU A 102 5.09 -10.40 3.56
CA LEU A 102 5.92 -9.38 4.20
C LEU A 102 6.25 -9.87 5.62
N ASP A 103 7.53 -9.95 5.99
CA ASP A 103 7.94 -10.28 7.35
C ASP A 103 7.84 -9.05 8.28
N PHE A 104 6.63 -8.51 8.40
CA PHE A 104 6.36 -7.35 9.24
C PHE A 104 6.83 -7.56 10.69
N LYS A 105 6.63 -8.76 11.23
CA LYS A 105 7.07 -9.10 12.59
C LYS A 105 8.59 -9.03 12.72
N GLY A 106 9.32 -9.55 11.74
CA GLY A 106 10.77 -9.44 11.68
C GLY A 106 11.23 -8.00 11.55
N GLU A 107 10.57 -7.19 10.72
CA GLU A 107 10.89 -5.76 10.55
C GLU A 107 10.68 -4.96 11.84
N VAL A 108 9.52 -5.12 12.50
CA VAL A 108 9.23 -4.47 13.79
C VAL A 108 10.25 -4.90 14.84
N LYS A 109 10.59 -6.19 14.90
CA LYS A 109 11.60 -6.68 15.83
C LYS A 109 12.96 -6.05 15.56
N ALA A 110 13.40 -6.02 14.30
CA ALA A 110 14.69 -5.43 13.92
C ALA A 110 14.76 -3.94 14.25
N LEU A 111 13.67 -3.21 13.99
CA LEU A 111 13.53 -1.80 14.36
C LEU A 111 13.66 -1.61 15.87
N LEU A 112 12.88 -2.34 16.68
CA LEU A 112 12.93 -2.25 18.14
C LEU A 112 14.31 -2.65 18.71
N ASP A 113 14.97 -3.64 18.12
CA ASP A 113 16.32 -4.05 18.50
C ASP A 113 17.34 -2.92 18.26
N VAL A 114 17.26 -2.24 17.11
CA VAL A 114 18.13 -1.09 16.80
C VAL A 114 17.88 0.07 17.75
N LEU A 115 16.61 0.42 17.99
CA LEU A 115 16.22 1.49 18.91
C LEU A 115 16.68 1.21 20.35
N GLY A 116 16.56 -0.05 20.78
CA GLY A 116 17.06 -0.50 22.08
C GLY A 116 18.57 -0.35 22.23
N ARG A 117 19.34 -0.66 21.17
CA ARG A 117 20.81 -0.52 21.18
C ARG A 117 21.27 0.93 21.27
N VAL A 118 20.55 1.88 20.66
CA VAL A 118 20.93 3.30 20.68
C VAL A 118 20.43 4.04 21.93
N ASN A 119 19.70 3.36 22.83
CA ASN A 119 19.13 3.92 24.05
C ASN A 119 18.37 5.25 23.81
N LYS A 120 17.59 5.31 22.72
CA LYS A 120 16.72 6.44 22.41
C LYS A 120 15.28 6.04 22.65
N GLN A 121 14.56 6.85 23.41
CA GLN A 121 13.11 6.77 23.47
C GLN A 121 12.55 7.53 22.27
N ILE A 122 11.74 6.84 21.47
CA ILE A 122 10.99 7.45 20.38
C ILE A 122 9.53 7.01 20.51
N GLY A 123 8.60 7.91 20.25
CA GLY A 123 7.20 7.59 20.05
C GLY A 123 7.02 6.90 18.70
N VAL A 124 6.49 5.69 18.75
CA VAL A 124 6.21 4.88 17.56
C VAL A 124 4.72 4.62 17.49
N ARG A 125 4.12 4.86 16.32
CA ARG A 125 2.75 4.50 15.99
C ARG A 125 2.77 3.43 14.91
N PHE A 126 2.01 2.36 15.11
CA PHE A 126 1.81 1.30 14.13
C PHE A 126 0.36 1.31 13.68
N ASP A 127 0.10 1.29 12.38
CA ASP A 127 -1.26 1.09 11.86
C ASP A 127 -1.26 0.28 10.55
N VAL A 128 -2.46 -0.06 10.11
CA VAL A 128 -2.70 -0.61 8.77
C VAL A 128 -2.51 0.48 7.71
N ALA A 129 -1.76 0.17 6.66
CA ALA A 129 -1.58 1.08 5.53
C ALA A 129 -2.85 1.11 4.66
N ALA A 130 -3.73 2.06 4.98
CA ALA A 130 -4.89 2.44 4.19
C ALA A 130 -4.78 3.90 3.74
N SER A 131 -5.47 4.27 2.65
CA SER A 131 -5.39 5.63 2.10
C SER A 131 -5.80 6.68 3.14
N ALA A 132 -6.85 6.40 3.93
CA ALA A 132 -7.31 7.27 5.00
C ALA A 132 -6.29 7.34 6.16
N THR A 133 -5.77 6.19 6.60
CA THR A 133 -4.77 6.12 7.67
C THR A 133 -3.49 6.88 7.33
N LEU A 134 -3.03 6.84 6.07
CA LEU A 134 -1.87 7.61 5.64
C LEU A 134 -2.09 9.10 5.85
N VAL A 135 -3.25 9.63 5.46
CA VAL A 135 -3.59 11.05 5.65
C VAL A 135 -3.67 11.40 7.13
N GLU A 136 -4.32 10.56 7.94
CA GLU A 136 -4.43 10.76 9.40
C GLU A 136 -3.05 10.78 10.06
N VAL A 137 -2.19 9.83 9.70
CA VAL A 137 -0.83 9.74 10.23
C VAL A 137 0.00 10.94 9.81
N LEU A 138 -0.03 11.35 8.54
CA LEU A 138 0.68 12.53 8.09
C LEU A 138 0.18 13.81 8.80
N ALA A 139 -1.12 13.90 9.10
CA ALA A 139 -1.68 15.01 9.88
C ALA A 139 -1.13 15.08 11.32
N LEU A 140 -0.65 13.96 11.88
CA LEU A 140 0.10 13.93 13.14
C LEU A 140 1.56 14.37 13.01
N LYS A 141 1.99 14.77 11.82
CA LYS A 141 3.30 15.35 11.54
C LYS A 141 4.48 14.47 11.95
N PRO A 142 4.49 13.18 11.55
CA PRO A 142 5.54 12.25 11.93
C PRO A 142 6.89 12.73 11.41
N MET A 143 7.94 12.64 12.21
CA MET A 143 9.30 12.96 11.74
C MET A 143 9.78 11.94 10.72
N MET A 144 9.46 10.66 10.93
CA MET A 144 9.79 9.55 10.07
C MET A 144 8.52 8.77 9.72
N LEU A 145 8.39 8.39 8.47
CA LEU A 145 7.34 7.49 7.98
C LEU A 145 7.98 6.24 7.40
N HIS A 146 7.48 5.06 7.77
CA HIS A 146 7.91 3.79 7.19
C HIS A 146 6.69 3.06 6.65
N LEU A 147 6.63 2.89 5.34
CA LEU A 147 5.61 2.11 4.64
C LEU A 147 6.14 0.72 4.35
N VAL A 148 5.40 -0.30 4.78
CA VAL A 148 5.70 -1.71 4.56
C VAL A 148 4.51 -2.32 3.83
N CYS A 149 4.62 -2.49 2.52
CA CYS A 149 3.49 -2.93 1.71
C CYS A 149 3.98 -3.60 0.42
N HIS A 150 3.04 -4.09 -0.38
CA HIS A 150 3.37 -4.51 -1.74
C HIS A 150 3.53 -3.31 -2.66
N GLY A 151 4.32 -3.48 -3.71
CA GLY A 151 4.37 -2.55 -4.81
C GLY A 151 4.52 -3.35 -6.10
N ASP A 152 3.78 -2.95 -7.12
CA ASP A 152 3.76 -3.66 -8.39
C ASP A 152 3.35 -2.71 -9.52
N ILE A 153 3.36 -3.23 -10.74
CA ILE A 153 2.92 -2.54 -11.94
C ILE A 153 1.46 -2.90 -12.21
N ASP A 154 0.62 -1.90 -12.46
CA ASP A 154 -0.76 -2.09 -12.87
C ASP A 154 -0.81 -2.81 -14.22
N GLU A 155 -1.36 -4.04 -14.21
CA GLU A 155 -1.51 -4.88 -15.40
C GLU A 155 -2.25 -4.18 -16.54
N ASN A 156 -3.17 -3.26 -16.24
CA ASN A 156 -3.90 -2.51 -17.26
C ASN A 156 -2.99 -1.50 -17.97
N SER A 157 -1.99 -0.99 -17.26
CA SER A 157 -0.97 -0.10 -17.81
C SER A 157 0.04 -0.85 -18.69
N LEU A 158 0.21 -2.16 -18.48
CA LEU A 158 1.07 -3.03 -19.32
C LEU A 158 0.50 -3.25 -20.73
N GLN A 159 -0.83 -3.30 -20.88
CA GLN A 159 -1.47 -3.63 -22.17
C GLN A 159 -1.44 -2.49 -23.19
N ALA A 160 -1.05 -1.29 -22.77
CA ALA A 160 -0.99 -0.10 -23.61
C ALA A 160 0.44 0.36 -23.94
N ALA A 161 1.48 -0.20 -23.30
CA ALA A 161 2.85 0.29 -23.38
C ALA A 161 3.80 -0.78 -23.94
N THR A 162 4.76 -0.36 -24.76
CA THR A 162 5.92 -1.20 -25.09
C THR A 162 6.86 -1.31 -23.88
N ASP A 163 7.68 -2.38 -23.80
CA ASP A 163 8.63 -2.59 -22.69
C ASP A 163 9.52 -1.36 -22.40
N SER A 164 9.87 -0.59 -23.43
CA SER A 164 10.67 0.64 -23.31
C SER A 164 9.89 1.85 -22.78
N GLU A 165 8.59 1.94 -23.04
CA GLU A 165 7.73 3.04 -22.58
C GLU A 165 7.28 2.82 -21.13
N MET A 166 7.17 1.56 -20.72
CA MET A 166 6.74 1.16 -19.40
C MET A 166 7.72 1.57 -18.30
N ALA A 167 9.02 1.41 -18.55
CA ALA A 167 10.08 1.91 -17.67
C ALA A 167 10.06 3.44 -17.53
N GLN A 168 9.42 4.14 -18.47
CA GLN A 168 9.31 5.60 -18.49
C GLN A 168 7.95 6.10 -17.98
N ASN A 169 6.99 5.23 -17.70
CA ASN A 169 5.70 5.61 -17.16
C ASN A 169 5.63 5.31 -15.66
N PRO A 170 6.04 6.25 -14.79
CA PRO A 170 5.96 6.06 -13.33
C PRO A 170 4.52 5.86 -12.85
N ASP A 171 3.51 6.26 -13.63
CA ASP A 171 2.11 6.09 -13.23
C ASP A 171 1.58 4.67 -13.47
N ALA A 172 2.37 3.80 -14.11
CA ALA A 172 2.09 2.37 -14.18
C ALA A 172 2.31 1.66 -12.83
N PHE A 173 2.94 2.30 -11.84
CA PHE A 173 3.23 1.69 -10.54
C PHE A 173 2.17 2.01 -9.48
N PHE A 174 1.96 1.09 -8.55
CA PHE A 174 1.09 1.30 -7.38
C PHE A 174 1.70 0.73 -6.09
N LEU A 175 1.25 1.25 -4.96
CA LEU A 175 1.43 0.64 -3.63
C LEU A 175 0.17 -0.13 -3.24
N GLY A 176 0.33 -1.34 -2.74
CA GLY A 176 -0.76 -2.21 -2.31
C GLY A 176 -1.19 -1.89 -0.88
N PHE A 177 -2.19 -1.03 -0.75
CA PHE A 177 -2.80 -0.65 0.52
C PHE A 177 -3.99 -1.58 0.83
N GLU A 178 -4.53 -1.44 2.04
CA GLU A 178 -5.78 -2.09 2.43
C GLU A 178 -6.96 -1.10 2.34
N ASP A 179 -8.09 -1.59 1.84
CA ASP A 179 -9.36 -0.90 1.97
C ASP A 179 -10.07 -1.25 3.29
N ASN A 180 -11.27 -0.68 3.49
CA ASN A 180 -12.04 -0.86 4.73
C ASN A 180 -12.47 -2.32 5.01
N GLU A 181 -12.33 -3.22 4.04
CA GLU A 181 -12.63 -4.64 4.20
C GLU A 181 -11.35 -5.51 4.17
N GLY A 182 -10.16 -4.89 4.17
CA GLY A 182 -8.87 -5.59 4.08
C GLY A 182 -8.54 -6.12 2.69
N ALA A 183 -9.25 -5.66 1.65
CA ALA A 183 -8.91 -5.97 0.26
C ALA A 183 -7.85 -5.00 -0.27
N LEU A 184 -7.15 -5.41 -1.33
CA LEU A 184 -6.13 -4.61 -2.00
C LEU A 184 -6.75 -3.31 -2.58
N ASP A 185 -6.36 -2.18 -2.01
CA ASP A 185 -6.50 -0.85 -2.60
C ASP A 185 -5.21 -0.52 -3.36
N GLN A 186 -5.29 -0.49 -4.70
CA GLN A 186 -4.15 -0.09 -5.52
C GLN A 186 -3.99 1.44 -5.47
N LEU A 187 -3.09 1.90 -4.62
CA LEU A 187 -2.74 3.31 -4.53
C LEU A 187 -1.76 3.66 -5.65
N SER A 188 -2.29 4.09 -6.80
CA SER A 188 -1.47 4.59 -7.90
C SER A 188 -0.63 5.81 -7.50
N LEU A 189 0.48 6.06 -8.20
CA LEU A 189 1.33 7.21 -7.91
C LEU A 189 0.61 8.55 -8.11
N GLU A 190 -0.31 8.62 -9.09
CA GLU A 190 -1.15 9.80 -9.28
C GLU A 190 -2.07 10.05 -8.07
N ARG A 191 -2.70 8.99 -7.53
CA ARG A 191 -3.49 9.08 -6.30
C ARG A 191 -2.60 9.47 -5.12
N LEU A 192 -1.40 8.91 -5.00
CA LEU A 192 -0.45 9.27 -3.95
C LEU A 192 -0.07 10.75 -4.01
N ARG A 193 0.32 11.28 -5.19
CA ARG A 193 0.60 12.72 -5.37
C ARG A 193 -0.58 13.58 -4.93
N ARG A 194 -1.81 13.19 -5.28
CA ARG A 194 -3.02 13.90 -4.84
C ARG A 194 -3.21 13.87 -3.32
N LEU A 195 -2.91 12.75 -2.66
CA LEU A 195 -2.95 12.65 -1.20
C LEU A 195 -1.89 13.53 -0.52
N LEU A 196 -0.70 13.65 -1.11
CA LEU A 196 0.40 14.46 -0.56
C LEU A 196 0.34 15.95 -0.94
N ASN A 197 -0.49 16.33 -1.92
CA ASN A 197 -0.60 17.69 -2.43
C ASN A 197 -0.87 18.80 -1.39
N PRO A 198 -1.57 18.56 -0.26
CA PRO A 198 -1.67 19.57 0.79
C PRO A 198 -0.28 19.87 1.38
N PRO A 199 0.29 21.08 1.16
CA PRO A 199 1.72 21.35 1.39
C PRO A 199 2.15 21.24 2.85
N ASP A 200 1.21 21.34 3.79
CA ASP A 200 1.50 21.23 5.23
C ASP A 200 1.48 19.78 5.74
N LEU A 201 1.05 18.81 4.92
CA LEU A 201 0.80 17.44 5.34
C LEU A 201 2.10 16.62 5.47
N VAL A 202 3.06 16.83 4.57
CA VAL A 202 4.35 16.12 4.56
C VAL A 202 5.52 16.96 5.05
N ARG A 203 5.37 18.29 5.21
CA ARG A 203 6.47 19.21 5.51
C ARG A 203 7.25 18.90 6.80
N SER A 204 6.61 18.25 7.75
CA SER A 204 7.22 17.82 9.03
C SER A 204 7.96 16.49 8.95
N THR A 205 7.72 15.72 7.90
CA THR A 205 8.32 14.40 7.67
C THR A 205 9.65 14.58 6.98
N GLN A 206 10.72 14.21 7.68
CA GLN A 206 12.10 14.41 7.25
C GLN A 206 12.66 13.17 6.54
N LEU A 207 12.04 12.01 6.78
CA LEU A 207 12.52 10.74 6.28
C LEU A 207 11.34 9.82 5.97
N VAL A 208 11.36 9.22 4.79
CA VAL A 208 10.38 8.23 4.37
C VAL A 208 11.12 6.96 3.94
N PHE A 209 10.74 5.83 4.52
CA PHE A 209 11.15 4.50 4.10
C PHE A 209 9.98 3.83 3.38
N VAL A 210 10.23 3.29 2.20
CA VAL A 210 9.23 2.52 1.44
C VAL A 210 9.77 1.12 1.19
N SER A 211 9.41 0.20 2.09
CA SER A 211 9.65 -1.23 1.96
C SER A 211 8.54 -1.84 1.07
N ALA A 212 8.74 -1.79 -0.24
CA ALA A 212 7.86 -2.41 -1.23
C ALA A 212 8.67 -2.85 -2.46
N CYS A 213 8.17 -3.83 -3.21
CA CYS A 213 8.70 -4.13 -4.55
C CYS A 213 8.48 -2.92 -5.47
N HIS A 214 9.44 -2.63 -6.35
CA HIS A 214 9.38 -1.47 -7.25
C HIS A 214 9.08 -0.13 -6.52
N SER A 215 9.61 0.07 -5.31
CA SER A 215 9.27 1.23 -4.48
C SER A 215 9.89 2.56 -4.89
N GLN A 216 10.93 2.56 -5.74
CA GLN A 216 11.65 3.78 -6.10
C GLN A 216 10.72 4.88 -6.67
N PRO A 217 9.84 4.61 -7.66
CA PRO A 217 8.89 5.61 -8.15
C PRO A 217 7.99 6.19 -7.05
N ALA A 218 7.54 5.38 -6.08
CA ALA A 218 6.76 5.87 -4.95
C ALA A 218 7.59 6.74 -4.01
N ALA A 219 8.85 6.38 -3.74
CA ALA A 219 9.76 7.19 -2.95
C ALA A 219 10.06 8.56 -3.60
N GLU A 220 10.16 8.61 -4.93
CA GLU A 220 10.31 9.86 -5.69
C GLU A 220 9.10 10.78 -5.54
N VAL A 221 7.89 10.23 -5.44
CA VAL A 221 6.68 11.00 -5.13
C VAL A 221 6.76 11.66 -3.76
N PHE A 222 7.22 10.93 -2.73
CA PHE A 222 7.42 11.51 -1.40
C PHE A 222 8.52 12.57 -1.38
N ALA A 223 9.61 12.37 -2.13
CA ALA A 223 10.72 13.33 -2.18
C ALA A 223 10.35 14.64 -2.90
N ALA A 224 9.37 14.60 -3.80
CA ALA A 224 8.90 15.76 -4.57
C ALA A 224 7.76 16.54 -3.91
N ALA A 225 7.12 15.99 -2.86
CA ALA A 225 5.99 16.58 -2.16
C ALA A 225 6.44 17.53 -1.04
#